data_AF-A0A936ZGN2-F1
#
_entry.id   AF-A0A936ZGN2-F1
#
_cell.length_a   1.000
_cell.length_b   1.000
_cell.length_c   1.000
_cell.angle_alpha   90.00
_cell.angle_beta   90.00
_cell.angle_gamma   90.00
#
_symmetry.space_group_name_H-M   'P 1'
#
loop_
_entity.id
_entity.type
_entity.pdbx_description
1 polymer ?
#
loop_
_entity_poly.entity_id
_entity_poly.type
_entity_poly.pdbx_seq_one_letter_code
_entity_poly.pdbx_strand_id
1 'polypeptide(L)'
;MPEYPWDVRKSMPVHYQAYLKILPARLKRTAWFGRFDGTGMPVERVAIDSKVYFAGSICKPHQCADNYLTFLVEADGSRAVAMVQATETRGQIVELGNPTTVERQFMAREFQD
;
A
#
# COMPACT_ATOMS: atom_id res chain seq x y z
N MET A 1 -6.18 16.03 3.22
CA MET A 1 -5.47 14.83 2.75
C MET A 1 -4.85 14.17 3.98
N PRO A 2 -4.85 12.83 4.12
CA PRO A 2 -4.11 12.18 5.20
C PRO A 2 -2.64 12.54 5.07
N GLU A 3 -1.99 12.84 6.18
CA GLU A 3 -0.56 13.14 6.18
C GLU A 3 0.23 11.83 6.10
N TYR A 4 -0.21 10.80 6.84
CA TYR A 4 0.44 9.49 6.88
C TYR A 4 -0.52 8.31 6.65
N PRO A 5 -0.01 7.10 6.35
CA PRO A 5 -0.83 5.92 6.07
C PRO A 5 -1.86 5.59 7.16
N TRP A 6 -1.50 5.71 8.44
CA TRP A 6 -2.44 5.45 9.54
C TRP A 6 -3.62 6.42 9.58
N ASP A 7 -3.46 7.65 9.05
CA ASP A 7 -4.54 8.65 9.00
C ASP A 7 -5.60 8.30 7.95
N VAL A 8 -5.25 7.51 6.93
CA VAL A 8 -6.17 7.07 5.86
C VAL A 8 -7.40 6.40 6.45
N ARG A 9 -7.25 5.65 7.55
CA ARG A 9 -8.34 4.94 8.24
C ARG A 9 -9.46 5.87 8.69
N LYS A 10 -9.09 7.03 9.25
CA LYS A 10 -10.02 8.00 9.83
C LYS A 10 -10.46 9.02 8.80
N SER A 11 -9.52 9.51 8.00
CA SER A 11 -9.72 10.63 7.08
C SER A 11 -10.30 10.21 5.73
N MET A 12 -10.11 8.94 5.34
CA MET A 12 -10.48 8.41 4.02
C MET A 12 -11.02 6.97 4.13
N PRO A 13 -12.16 6.76 4.81
CA PRO A 13 -12.66 5.42 5.12
C PRO A 13 -12.98 4.58 3.87
N VAL A 14 -13.47 5.20 2.79
CA VAL A 14 -13.74 4.50 1.51
C VAL A 14 -12.44 3.95 0.90
N HIS A 15 -11.39 4.76 0.86
CA HIS A 15 -10.07 4.39 0.35
C HIS A 15 -9.44 3.27 1.19
N TYR A 16 -9.56 3.38 2.52
CA TYR A 16 -9.12 2.33 3.42
C TYR A 16 -9.88 1.02 3.17
N GLN A 17 -11.19 1.05 2.92
CA GLN A 17 -11.95 -0.14 2.55
C GLN A 17 -11.52 -0.73 1.20
N ALA A 18 -11.19 0.09 0.21
CA ALA A 18 -10.65 -0.39 -1.07
C ALA A 18 -9.32 -1.14 -0.86
N TYR A 19 -8.42 -0.59 -0.06
CA TYR A 19 -7.18 -1.26 0.35
C TYR A 19 -7.44 -2.59 1.09
N LEU A 20 -8.38 -2.60 2.05
CA LEU A 20 -8.70 -3.83 2.79
C LEU A 20 -9.32 -4.95 1.94
N LYS A 21 -9.86 -4.64 0.76
CA LYS A 21 -10.41 -5.64 -0.18
C LYS A 21 -9.33 -6.38 -0.95
N ILE A 22 -8.15 -5.77 -1.15
CA ILE A 22 -7.06 -6.40 -1.90
C ILE A 22 -6.16 -7.28 -1.03
N LEU A 23 -6.25 -7.15 0.30
CA LEU A 23 -5.45 -7.95 1.21
C LEU A 23 -5.98 -9.38 1.36
N PRO A 24 -5.13 -10.41 1.17
CA PRO A 24 -5.43 -11.77 1.61
C PRO A 24 -5.72 -11.81 3.11
N ALA A 25 -6.59 -12.73 3.54
CA ALA A 25 -7.02 -12.82 4.94
C ALA A 25 -5.87 -12.93 5.95
N ARG A 26 -4.76 -13.58 5.57
CA ARG A 26 -3.55 -13.65 6.40
C ARG A 26 -2.93 -12.27 6.63
N LEU A 27 -2.69 -11.50 5.56
CA LEU A 27 -2.10 -10.16 5.67
C LEU A 27 -3.05 -9.20 6.38
N LYS A 28 -4.35 -9.26 6.07
CA LYS A 28 -5.37 -8.42 6.69
C LYS A 28 -5.43 -8.54 8.23
N ARG A 29 -5.10 -9.71 8.78
CA ARG A 29 -5.06 -9.94 10.24
C ARG A 29 -3.76 -9.48 10.90
N THR A 30 -2.70 -9.28 10.13
CA THR A 30 -1.44 -8.76 10.65
C THR A 30 -1.56 -7.24 10.82
N ALA A 31 -1.23 -6.73 12.01
CA ALA A 31 -1.50 -5.34 12.40
C ALA A 31 -0.91 -4.28 11.45
N TRP A 32 0.38 -4.39 11.11
CA TRP A 32 1.03 -3.37 10.26
C TRP A 32 0.45 -3.34 8.85
N PHE A 33 0.02 -4.48 8.30
CA PHE A 33 -0.72 -4.54 7.03
C PHE A 33 -2.16 -4.05 7.16
N GLY A 34 -2.97 -4.73 7.97
CA GLY A 34 -4.41 -4.53 8.00
C GLY A 34 -4.84 -3.22 8.66
N ARG A 35 -4.07 -2.69 9.61
CA ARG A 35 -4.43 -1.51 10.40
C ARG A 35 -3.50 -0.32 10.18
N PHE A 36 -2.53 -0.44 9.27
CA PHE A 36 -1.48 0.54 9.08
C PHE A 36 -0.70 0.85 10.37
N ASP A 37 -0.57 -0.14 11.27
CA ASP A 37 0.21 -0.03 12.52
C ASP A 37 1.72 -0.22 12.25
N GLY A 38 2.24 0.34 11.15
CA GLY A 38 3.64 0.25 10.72
C GLY A 38 4.34 1.61 10.69
N THR A 39 5.61 1.63 10.28
CA THR A 39 6.33 2.88 9.99
C THR A 39 6.10 3.23 8.52
N GLY A 40 5.77 4.47 8.20
CA GLY A 40 5.45 4.86 6.82
C GLY A 40 5.86 6.27 6.48
N MET A 41 6.05 6.52 5.19
CA MET A 41 6.28 7.85 4.64
C MET A 41 4.96 8.61 4.47
N PRO A 42 4.99 9.95 4.31
CA PRO A 42 3.78 10.70 4.03
C PRO A 42 3.02 10.17 2.82
N VAL A 43 1.69 10.25 2.85
CA VAL A 43 0.84 9.86 1.71
C VAL A 43 0.92 10.95 0.65
N GLU A 44 1.20 10.57 -0.58
CA GLU A 44 1.35 11.48 -1.71
C GLU A 44 0.16 11.37 -2.67
N ARG A 45 -0.22 12.50 -3.27
CA ARG A 45 -1.19 12.51 -4.37
C ARG A 45 -0.43 12.50 -5.69
N VAL A 46 -0.51 11.40 -6.42
CA VAL A 46 0.26 11.17 -7.66
C VAL A 46 -0.66 10.98 -8.86
N ALA A 47 -0.17 11.31 -10.05
CA ALA A 47 -0.85 11.03 -11.31
C ALA A 47 -0.07 9.95 -12.09
N ILE A 48 -0.74 8.85 -12.41
CA ILE A 48 -0.19 7.71 -13.13
C ILE A 48 -1.17 7.38 -14.25
N ASP A 49 -0.70 7.46 -15.51
CA ASP A 49 -1.52 7.16 -16.70
C ASP A 49 -2.88 7.90 -16.70
N SER A 50 -2.83 9.22 -16.52
CA SER A 50 -4.02 10.11 -16.44
C SER A 50 -5.01 9.81 -15.31
N LYS A 51 -4.72 8.85 -14.42
CA LYS A 51 -5.47 8.59 -13.19
C LYS A 51 -4.75 9.15 -11.98
N VAL A 52 -5.52 9.64 -11.02
CA VAL A 52 -4.99 10.19 -9.77
C VAL A 52 -5.09 9.12 -8.68
N TYR A 53 -4.02 8.97 -7.90
CA TYR A 53 -3.93 8.06 -6.77
C TYR A 53 -3.49 8.78 -5.50
N PHE A 54 -3.86 8.21 -4.37
CA PHE A 54 -3.13 8.38 -3.11
C PHE A 54 -2.15 7.22 -2.98
N ALA A 55 -0.86 7.55 -3.02
CA ALA A 55 0.25 6.62 -2.89
C ALA A 55 0.79 6.68 -1.46
N GLY A 56 1.10 5.52 -0.89
CA GLY A 56 1.71 5.46 0.42
C GLY A 56 2.51 4.19 0.58
N SER A 57 3.41 4.20 1.55
CA SER A 57 4.21 3.05 1.91
C SER A 57 4.26 2.84 3.42
N ILE A 58 4.35 1.59 3.81
CA ILE A 58 4.51 1.15 5.18
C ILE A 58 5.53 0.02 5.24
N CYS A 59 6.29 -0.02 6.31
CA CYS A 59 7.20 -1.12 6.62
C CYS A 59 6.95 -1.63 8.04
N LYS A 60 7.40 -2.86 8.30
CA LYS A 60 7.29 -3.45 9.63
C LYS A 60 8.23 -2.72 10.59
N PRO A 61 7.76 -2.26 11.76
CA PRO A 61 8.60 -1.59 12.74
C PRO A 61 9.85 -2.41 13.08
N HIS A 62 11.00 -1.74 13.07
CA HIS A 62 12.34 -2.33 13.32
C HIS A 62 12.84 -3.36 12.30
N GLN A 63 12.09 -3.64 11.23
CA GLN A 63 12.41 -4.67 10.23
C GLN A 63 12.11 -4.20 8.80
N CYS A 64 12.31 -2.90 8.54
CA CYS A 64 11.87 -2.28 7.29
C CYS A 64 12.58 -2.80 6.04
N ALA A 65 13.87 -3.15 6.15
CA ALA A 65 14.66 -3.66 5.04
C ALA A 65 14.04 -4.89 4.36
N ASP A 66 13.46 -5.80 5.14
CA ASP A 66 12.92 -7.07 4.62
C ASP A 66 11.39 -7.13 4.60
N ASN A 67 10.71 -6.07 5.08
CA ASN A 67 9.26 -6.07 5.25
C ASN A 67 8.69 -4.70 4.86
N TYR A 68 8.33 -4.59 3.58
CA TYR A 68 7.88 -3.37 2.94
C TYR A 68 6.59 -3.61 2.16
N LEU A 69 5.70 -2.62 2.19
CA LEU A 69 4.50 -2.55 1.38
C LEU A 69 4.38 -1.14 0.82
N THR A 70 4.10 -1.04 -0.46
CA THR A 70 3.62 0.19 -1.10
C THR A 70 2.23 -0.06 -1.67
N PHE A 71 1.38 0.96 -1.64
CA PHE A 71 0.01 0.89 -2.13
C PHE A 71 -0.36 2.14 -2.92
N LEU A 72 -1.31 1.94 -3.83
CA LEU A 72 -2.00 2.99 -4.55
C LEU A 72 -3.50 2.81 -4.32
N VAL A 73 -4.20 3.88 -3.98
CA VAL A 73 -5.67 3.90 -4.00
C VAL A 73 -6.13 4.99 -4.97
N GLU A 74 -7.01 4.66 -5.91
CA GLU A 74 -7.57 5.65 -6.83
C GLU A 74 -8.22 6.81 -6.02
N ALA A 75 -8.13 8.04 -6.54
CA ALA A 75 -8.55 9.22 -5.79
C ALA A 75 -10.04 9.22 -5.39
N ASP A 76 -10.88 8.47 -6.11
CA ASP A 76 -12.29 8.26 -5.81
C ASP A 76 -12.55 7.10 -4.83
N GLY A 77 -11.52 6.34 -4.45
CA GLY A 77 -11.60 5.20 -3.54
C GLY A 77 -12.25 3.95 -4.17
N SER A 78 -12.41 3.91 -5.49
CA SER A 78 -13.07 2.79 -6.17
C SER A 78 -12.20 1.53 -6.21
N ARG A 79 -10.88 1.69 -6.29
CA ARG A 79 -9.91 0.60 -6.45
C ARG A 79 -8.61 0.90 -5.71
N ALA A 80 -7.99 -0.16 -5.22
CA ALA A 80 -6.63 -0.13 -4.68
C ALA A 80 -5.77 -1.20 -5.33
N VAL A 81 -4.46 -1.00 -5.32
CA VAL A 81 -3.44 -2.00 -5.66
C VAL A 81 -2.26 -1.86 -4.70
N ALA A 82 -1.48 -2.92 -4.53
CA ALA A 82 -0.30 -2.89 -3.68
C ALA A 82 0.78 -3.85 -4.18
N MET A 83 2.02 -3.59 -3.78
CA MET A 83 3.14 -4.51 -3.87
C MET A 83 3.71 -4.74 -2.47
N VAL A 84 4.02 -5.99 -2.16
CA VAL A 84 4.44 -6.42 -0.82
C VAL A 84 5.65 -7.33 -0.91
N GLN A 85 6.68 -7.04 -0.12
CA GLN A 85 7.75 -7.96 0.20
C GLN A 85 7.83 -8.10 1.71
N ALA A 86 7.60 -9.30 2.25
CA ALA A 86 7.61 -9.53 3.68
C ALA A 86 7.87 -11.00 4.04
N THR A 87 8.08 -11.24 5.34
CA THR A 87 8.15 -12.60 5.88
C THR A 87 6.91 -13.43 5.51
N GLU A 88 5.72 -12.82 5.51
CA GLU A 88 4.46 -13.46 5.15
C GLU A 88 4.41 -13.90 3.68
N THR A 89 5.15 -13.23 2.80
CA THR A 89 5.32 -13.58 1.38
C THR A 89 6.60 -14.38 1.12
N ARG A 90 7.26 -14.88 2.18
CA ARG A 90 8.55 -15.60 2.11
C ARG A 90 9.65 -14.78 1.41
N GLY A 91 9.63 -13.46 1.60
CA GLY A 91 10.58 -12.54 0.98
C GLY A 91 10.37 -12.31 -0.51
N GLN A 92 9.35 -12.92 -1.12
CA GLN A 92 8.99 -12.67 -2.51
C GLN A 92 8.18 -11.38 -2.63
N ILE A 93 8.39 -10.65 -3.73
CA ILE A 93 7.52 -9.53 -4.10
C ILE A 93 6.21 -10.10 -4.64
N VAL A 94 5.09 -9.69 -4.03
CA VAL A 94 3.74 -10.11 -4.39
C VAL A 94 2.90 -8.89 -4.73
N GLU A 95 2.20 -8.96 -5.85
CA GLU A 95 1.23 -7.96 -6.30
C GLU A 95 -0.17 -8.28 -5.78
N LEU A 96 -0.88 -7.25 -5.33
CA LEU A 96 -2.24 -7.35 -4.81
C LEU A 96 -3.16 -6.38 -5.57
N GLY A 97 -4.40 -6.79 -5.82
CA GLY A 97 -5.41 -5.94 -6.47
C GLY A 97 -5.34 -5.86 -8.00
N ASN A 98 -4.51 -6.68 -8.65
CA ASN A 98 -4.31 -6.72 -10.10
C ASN A 98 -3.81 -5.37 -10.68
N PRO A 99 -2.58 -4.94 -10.34
CA PRO A 99 -2.03 -3.69 -10.86
C PRO A 99 -1.86 -3.72 -12.38
N THR A 100 -2.09 -2.56 -13.00
CA THR A 100 -1.71 -2.35 -14.40
C THR A 100 -0.18 -2.37 -14.55
N THR A 101 0.32 -2.49 -15.78
CA THR A 101 1.77 -2.44 -16.03
C THR A 101 2.39 -1.14 -15.53
N VAL A 102 1.70 -0.01 -15.69
CA VAL A 102 2.22 1.31 -15.26
C VAL A 102 2.19 1.43 -13.73
N GLU A 103 1.13 0.96 -13.07
CA GLU A 103 1.06 0.92 -11.59
C GLU A 103 2.15 0.03 -11.00
N ARG A 104 2.38 -1.15 -11.59
CA ARG A 104 3.47 -2.05 -11.21
C ARG A 104 4.82 -1.35 -11.34
N GLN A 105 5.08 -0.71 -12.48
CA GLN A 105 6.34 0.00 -12.71
C GLN A 105 6.53 1.18 -11.74
N PHE A 106 5.46 1.89 -11.38
CA PHE A 106 5.51 2.94 -10.38
C PHE A 106 5.89 2.36 -9.00
N MET A 107 5.16 1.35 -8.53
CA MET A 107 5.39 0.73 -7.22
C MET A 107 6.73 -0.02 -7.13
N ALA A 108 7.22 -0.61 -8.23
CA ALA A 108 8.48 -1.35 -8.24
C ALA A 108 9.71 -0.48 -7.92
N ARG A 109 9.62 0.85 -8.13
CA ARG A 109 10.70 1.80 -7.77
C ARG A 109 10.95 1.84 -6.28
N GLU A 110 9.94 1.54 -5.47
CA GLU A 110 10.06 1.50 -4.01
C GLU A 110 10.86 0.30 -3.50
N PHE A 111 11.17 -0.67 -4.37
CA PHE A 111 11.95 -1.88 -4.05
C PHE A 111 13.31 -1.89 -4.76
N GLN A 112 13.68 -0.78 -5.40
CA GLN A 112 14.98 -0.60 -6.05
C GLN A 112 15.81 0.31 -5.16
N ASP A 113 16.93 -0.21 -4.65
CA ASP A 113 17.95 0.58 -3.94
C ASP A 113 18.51 1.72 -4.82
#